data_AF-A0A160VQU7-F1
#
_entry.id   AF-A0A160VQU7-F1
#
_cell.length_a   1.000
_cell.length_b   1.000
_cell.length_c   1.000
_cell.angle_alpha   90.00
_cell.angle_beta   90.00
_cell.angle_gamma   90.00
#
_symmetry.space_group_name_H-M   'P 1'
#
loop_
_entity.id
_entity.type
_entity.pdbx_description
1 polymer ?
#
loop_
_entity_poly.entity_id
_entity_poly.type
_entity_poly.pdbx_seq_one_letter_code
_entity_poly.pdbx_strand_id
1 'polypeptide(L)'
;MRKKLVGIGVLLLALLGFIVGSVAAYRGEPGPYPGAPQLNLAYTGELSEEEKEALLYMIEEEKLARDVYLTLYEEYNLTIFEMIAQSEQRHMDAVLMLIEKYNLTAPSTLDEVGVFENQELQELYNKLTSMATNEVEALEVGALIEETDIKDLEEWLTKVDNQDIIQVFENLMRGSENHLRAFVRNLEIRGVSYEPQVLNEDQVNEILSSEGHGHGHGKMFGMKRGRGPGMGRSPFH
;
A
#
# COMPACT_ATOMS: atom_id res chain seq x y z
N MET A 1 35.56 -4.45 -0.06
CA MET A 1 35.39 -3.01 -0.34
C MET A 1 33.90 -2.76 -0.51
N ARG A 2 33.23 -2.26 0.54
CA ARG A 2 31.79 -1.97 0.50
C ARG A 2 31.57 -0.73 -0.34
N LYS A 3 30.88 -0.85 -1.47
CA LYS A 3 30.38 0.29 -2.24
C LYS A 3 29.28 0.92 -1.40
N LYS A 4 29.48 2.15 -0.96
CA LYS A 4 28.41 2.97 -0.37
C LYS A 4 27.40 3.18 -1.49
N LEU A 5 26.18 2.66 -1.35
CA LEU A 5 25.06 3.07 -2.17
C LEU A 5 24.93 4.58 -1.97
N VAL A 6 25.13 5.31 -3.07
CA VAL A 6 25.03 6.76 -3.11
C VAL A 6 23.58 7.11 -2.77
N GLY A 7 23.40 8.01 -1.80
CA GLY A 7 22.09 8.41 -1.30
C GLY A 7 21.13 8.71 -2.44
N ILE A 8 19.95 8.09 -2.35
CA ILE A 8 18.83 8.32 -3.25
C ILE A 8 18.31 9.72 -2.94
N GLY A 9 18.88 10.72 -3.62
CA GLY A 9 18.29 12.04 -3.65
C GLY A 9 16.95 11.92 -4.37
N VAL A 10 15.86 12.12 -3.63
CA VAL A 10 14.54 12.41 -4.16
C VAL A 10 14.69 13.57 -5.13
N LEU A 11 14.63 13.25 -6.42
CA LEU A 11 14.82 14.20 -7.51
C LEU A 11 13.49 14.93 -7.72
N LEU A 12 13.21 15.90 -6.86
CA LEU A 12 12.22 16.94 -7.13
C LEU A 12 12.74 17.79 -8.30
N LEU A 13 12.23 17.52 -9.51
CA LEU A 13 12.34 18.45 -10.64
C LEU A 13 10.97 18.61 -11.29
N ALA A 14 10.22 19.57 -10.77
CA ALA A 14 9.04 20.13 -11.37
C ALA A 14 9.30 20.50 -12.84
N LEU A 15 8.53 19.93 -13.78
CA LEU A 15 8.29 20.53 -15.08
C LEU A 15 6.91 20.10 -15.62
N LEU A 16 6.02 21.10 -15.68
CA LEU A 16 4.72 21.10 -16.35
C LEU A 16 4.74 20.38 -17.71
N GLY A 17 3.78 19.48 -17.91
CA GLY A 17 3.47 18.86 -19.21
C GLY A 17 1.96 18.63 -19.37
N PHE A 18 1.27 19.64 -19.89
CA PHE A 18 -0.13 19.58 -20.29
C PHE A 18 -0.28 18.65 -21.50
N ILE A 19 -1.00 17.52 -21.39
CA ILE A 19 -1.49 16.78 -22.55
C ILE A 19 -2.94 16.36 -22.31
N VAL A 20 -3.83 16.92 -23.15
CA VAL A 20 -5.23 16.54 -23.30
C VAL A 20 -5.29 15.28 -24.17
N GLY A 21 -5.82 14.18 -23.61
CA GLY A 21 -6.03 12.92 -24.31
C GLY A 21 -7.46 12.40 -24.09
N SER A 22 -8.09 11.95 -25.17
CA SER A 22 -9.52 11.63 -25.27
C SER A 22 -9.94 10.41 -24.44
N VAL A 23 -11.02 10.55 -23.68
CA VAL A 23 -11.63 9.49 -22.86
C VAL A 23 -12.26 8.41 -23.75
N ALA A 24 -11.70 7.21 -23.75
CA ALA A 24 -12.45 6.01 -24.08
C ALA A 24 -13.06 5.48 -22.77
N ALA A 25 -14.38 5.57 -22.64
CA ALA A 25 -15.10 5.07 -21.47
C ALA A 25 -14.89 3.55 -21.33
N TYR A 26 -14.11 3.17 -20.31
CA TYR A 26 -13.97 1.77 -19.90
C TYR A 26 -15.33 1.28 -19.38
N ARG A 27 -15.75 0.10 -19.82
CA ARG A 27 -16.97 -0.60 -19.39
C ARG A 27 -16.59 -1.95 -18.81
N GLY A 28 -16.07 -1.95 -17.60
CA GLY A 28 -16.09 -3.11 -16.71
C GLY A 28 -17.11 -2.84 -15.61
N GLU A 29 -18.02 -3.78 -15.32
CA GLU A 29 -18.84 -3.66 -14.11
C GLU A 29 -17.98 -4.09 -12.91
N PRO A 30 -17.77 -3.22 -11.90
CA PRO A 30 -17.08 -3.63 -10.69
C PRO A 30 -17.89 -4.72 -9.98
N GLY A 31 -17.25 -5.86 -9.70
CA GLY A 31 -17.85 -6.91 -8.89
C GLY A 31 -18.12 -6.43 -7.45
N PRO A 32 -19.08 -7.04 -6.72
CA PRO A 32 -19.38 -6.64 -5.36
C PRO A 32 -18.22 -7.01 -4.41
N TYR A 33 -17.49 -6.01 -3.92
CA TYR A 33 -16.40 -6.18 -2.94
C TYR A 33 -16.93 -6.15 -1.49
N PRO A 34 -16.89 -7.27 -0.74
CA PRO A 34 -17.16 -7.28 0.69
C PRO A 34 -15.87 -6.85 1.42
N GLY A 35 -15.65 -5.53 1.53
CA GLY A 35 -14.48 -4.98 2.25
C GLY A 35 -14.03 -3.59 1.80
N ALA A 36 -14.56 -3.08 0.68
CA ALA A 36 -14.33 -1.70 0.28
C ALA A 36 -14.85 -0.72 1.36
N PRO A 37 -14.11 0.37 1.67
CA PRO A 37 -14.64 1.42 2.52
C PRO A 37 -15.95 1.93 1.92
N GLN A 38 -16.99 2.01 2.76
CA GLN A 38 -18.28 2.56 2.34
C GLN A 38 -18.12 4.05 2.10
N LEU A 39 -17.98 4.44 0.83
CA LEU A 39 -17.89 5.82 0.41
C LEU A 39 -19.13 6.60 0.87
N ASN A 40 -18.92 7.82 1.35
CA ASN A 40 -20.03 8.69 1.68
C ASN A 40 -20.58 9.28 0.37
N LEU A 41 -21.73 8.80 -0.09
CA LEU A 41 -22.37 9.28 -1.32
C LEU A 41 -22.92 10.71 -1.23
N ALA A 42 -22.81 11.37 -0.05
CA ALA A 42 -23.36 12.71 0.17
C ALA A 42 -22.38 13.87 -0.09
N TYR A 43 -21.08 13.60 -0.29
CA TYR A 43 -20.14 14.66 -0.68
C TYR A 43 -20.24 14.90 -2.18
N THR A 44 -20.71 16.09 -2.56
CA THR A 44 -20.92 16.51 -3.96
C THR A 44 -20.07 17.73 -4.31
N GLY A 45 -18.98 17.99 -3.57
CA GLY A 45 -18.03 19.04 -3.91
C GLY A 45 -17.27 18.67 -5.18
N GLU A 46 -17.06 19.62 -6.08
CA GLU A 46 -16.09 19.46 -7.17
C GLU A 46 -14.70 19.28 -6.57
N LEU A 47 -13.91 18.36 -7.12
CA LEU A 47 -12.52 18.19 -6.72
C LEU A 47 -11.70 19.44 -7.09
N SER A 48 -10.81 19.83 -6.19
CA SER A 48 -9.70 20.73 -6.52
C SER A 48 -8.77 20.12 -7.58
N GLU A 49 -7.90 20.93 -8.19
CA GLU A 49 -6.93 20.39 -9.15
C GLU A 49 -5.91 19.49 -8.45
N GLU A 50 -5.50 19.85 -7.23
CA GLU A 50 -4.61 19.06 -6.39
C GLU A 50 -5.21 17.68 -6.05
N GLU A 51 -6.52 17.59 -5.78
CA GLU A 51 -7.19 16.32 -5.52
C GLU A 51 -7.30 15.44 -6.77
N LYS A 52 -7.49 16.05 -7.95
CA LYS A 52 -7.47 15.31 -9.22
C LYS A 52 -6.08 14.77 -9.50
N GLU A 53 -5.06 15.59 -9.31
CA GLU A 53 -3.66 15.21 -9.47
C GLU A 53 -3.31 14.06 -8.51
N ALA A 54 -3.70 14.16 -7.24
CA ALA A 54 -3.48 13.11 -6.25
C ALA A 54 -4.11 11.78 -6.67
N LEU A 55 -5.38 11.77 -7.12
CA LEU A 55 -6.04 10.53 -7.54
C LEU A 55 -5.39 9.89 -8.77
N LEU A 56 -4.99 10.70 -9.75
CA LEU A 56 -4.35 10.21 -10.97
C LEU A 56 -2.90 9.75 -10.72
N TYR A 57 -2.19 10.39 -9.80
CA TYR A 57 -0.87 9.95 -9.38
C TYR A 57 -0.95 8.64 -8.61
N MET A 58 -1.77 8.59 -7.54
CA MET A 58 -1.83 7.43 -6.66
C MET A 58 -2.30 6.17 -7.39
N ILE A 59 -3.23 6.24 -8.36
CA ILE A 59 -3.61 5.03 -9.09
C ILE A 59 -2.45 4.44 -9.92
N GLU A 60 -1.59 5.29 -10.50
CA GLU A 60 -0.42 4.81 -11.23
C GLU A 60 0.73 4.41 -10.29
N GLU A 61 0.82 5.00 -9.09
CA GLU A 61 1.80 4.59 -8.06
C GLU A 61 1.47 3.20 -7.50
N GLU A 62 0.22 2.96 -7.13
CA GLU A 62 -0.26 1.63 -6.71
C GLU A 62 -0.08 0.59 -7.82
N LYS A 63 -0.30 1.00 -9.07
CA LYS A 63 0.03 0.19 -10.25
C LYS A 63 1.52 -0.11 -10.34
N LEU A 64 2.38 0.86 -10.06
CA LEU A 64 3.84 0.67 -10.06
C LEU A 64 4.24 -0.38 -9.03
N ALA A 65 3.72 -0.28 -7.80
CA ALA A 65 3.95 -1.27 -6.76
C ALA A 65 3.51 -2.67 -7.23
N ARG A 66 2.25 -2.82 -7.69
CA ARG A 66 1.72 -4.06 -8.25
C ARG A 66 2.62 -4.64 -9.35
N ASP A 67 2.96 -3.84 -10.34
CA ASP A 67 3.67 -4.29 -11.54
C ASP A 67 5.12 -4.66 -11.24
N VAL A 68 5.80 -3.93 -10.34
CA VAL A 68 7.13 -4.33 -9.86
C VAL A 68 7.04 -5.65 -9.11
N TYR A 69 6.04 -5.86 -8.25
CA TYR A 69 5.89 -7.12 -7.51
C TYR A 69 5.56 -8.29 -8.42
N LEU A 70 4.70 -8.12 -9.43
CA LEU A 70 4.47 -9.15 -10.45
C LEU A 70 5.77 -9.52 -11.17
N THR A 71 6.55 -8.51 -11.58
CA THR A 71 7.84 -8.72 -12.27
C THR A 71 8.86 -9.44 -11.38
N LEU A 72 9.00 -9.03 -10.13
CA LEU A 72 9.93 -9.67 -9.18
C LEU A 72 9.45 -11.05 -8.75
N TYR A 73 8.15 -11.30 -8.74
CA TYR A 73 7.60 -12.64 -8.52
C TYR A 73 7.98 -13.60 -9.66
N GLU A 74 7.88 -13.16 -10.91
CA GLU A 74 8.27 -13.97 -12.07
C GLU A 74 9.76 -14.37 -12.02
N GLU A 75 10.64 -13.45 -11.61
CA GLU A 75 12.08 -13.71 -11.56
C GLU A 75 12.50 -14.53 -10.33
N TYR A 76 12.01 -14.17 -9.14
CA TYR A 76 12.49 -14.71 -7.87
C TYR A 76 11.55 -15.72 -7.20
N ASN A 77 10.30 -15.82 -7.66
CA ASN A 77 9.29 -16.76 -7.17
C ASN A 77 9.10 -16.74 -5.64
N LEU A 78 9.19 -15.56 -5.04
CA LEU A 78 8.92 -15.36 -3.60
C LEU A 78 7.44 -15.01 -3.42
N THR A 79 6.70 -15.86 -2.70
CA THR A 79 5.24 -15.72 -2.48
C THR A 79 4.82 -14.37 -1.88
N ILE A 80 5.71 -13.68 -1.15
CA ILE A 80 5.43 -12.34 -0.65
C ILE A 80 5.06 -11.35 -1.77
N PHE A 81 5.75 -11.41 -2.92
CA PHE A 81 5.46 -10.52 -4.04
C PHE A 81 4.08 -10.80 -4.64
N GLU A 82 3.71 -12.07 -4.85
CA GLU A 82 2.37 -12.43 -5.32
C GLU A 82 1.28 -11.97 -4.36
N MET A 83 1.49 -12.16 -3.05
CA MET A 83 0.51 -11.78 -2.03
C MET A 83 0.32 -10.26 -1.94
N ILE A 84 1.40 -9.49 -2.03
CA ILE A 84 1.36 -8.03 -1.95
C ILE A 84 0.85 -7.43 -3.27
N ALA A 85 1.24 -7.96 -4.44
CA ALA A 85 0.65 -7.55 -5.72
C ALA A 85 -0.89 -7.68 -5.74
N GLN A 86 -1.46 -8.72 -5.10
CA GLN A 86 -2.91 -8.85 -4.93
C GLN A 86 -3.52 -7.84 -3.96
N SER A 87 -2.73 -7.29 -3.04
CA SER A 87 -3.11 -6.17 -2.17
C SER A 87 -3.09 -4.86 -2.96
N GLU A 88 -2.04 -4.61 -3.74
CA GLU A 88 -1.92 -3.41 -4.57
C GLU A 88 -3.02 -3.33 -5.62
N GLN A 89 -3.45 -4.46 -6.18
CA GLN A 89 -4.65 -4.47 -7.02
C GLN A 89 -5.89 -3.95 -6.28
N ARG A 90 -6.05 -4.28 -4.99
CA ARG A 90 -7.17 -3.78 -4.18
C ARG A 90 -7.02 -2.29 -3.85
N HIS A 91 -5.79 -1.79 -3.72
CA HIS A 91 -5.54 -0.35 -3.59
C HIS A 91 -5.91 0.39 -4.88
N MET A 92 -5.44 -0.10 -6.03
CA MET A 92 -5.84 0.43 -7.34
C MET A 92 -7.36 0.46 -7.51
N ASP A 93 -8.05 -0.63 -7.17
CA ASP A 93 -9.52 -0.70 -7.24
C ASP A 93 -10.18 0.36 -6.33
N ALA A 94 -9.59 0.64 -5.15
CA ALA A 94 -10.09 1.66 -4.22
C ALA A 94 -9.95 3.08 -4.79
N VAL A 95 -8.81 3.41 -5.42
CA VAL A 95 -8.60 4.71 -6.07
C VAL A 95 -9.46 4.83 -7.33
N LEU A 96 -9.60 3.76 -8.11
CA LEU A 96 -10.43 3.75 -9.32
C LEU A 96 -11.91 4.05 -8.99
N MET A 97 -12.44 3.53 -7.89
CA MET A 97 -13.78 3.89 -7.43
C MET A 97 -13.95 5.41 -7.19
N LEU A 98 -12.90 6.10 -6.71
CA LEU A 98 -12.94 7.57 -6.56
C LEU A 98 -12.85 8.28 -7.90
N ILE A 99 -11.96 7.83 -8.79
CA ILE A 99 -11.84 8.35 -10.17
C ILE A 99 -13.20 8.26 -10.88
N GLU A 100 -13.88 7.13 -10.81
CA GLU A 100 -15.21 6.92 -11.37
C GLU A 100 -16.26 7.81 -10.69
N LYS A 101 -16.28 7.84 -9.34
CA LYS A 101 -17.22 8.67 -8.56
C LYS A 101 -17.15 10.14 -8.94
N TYR A 102 -15.95 10.65 -9.17
CA TYR A 102 -15.71 12.06 -9.52
C TYR A 102 -15.64 12.32 -11.03
N ASN A 103 -16.00 11.34 -11.87
CA ASN A 103 -16.00 11.43 -13.34
C ASN A 103 -14.65 11.87 -13.93
N LEU A 104 -13.54 11.44 -13.33
CA LEU A 104 -12.21 11.59 -13.89
C LEU A 104 -11.94 10.50 -14.94
N THR A 105 -10.95 10.75 -15.79
CA THR A 105 -10.48 9.76 -16.77
C THR A 105 -9.31 9.01 -16.18
N ALA A 106 -9.48 7.70 -15.99
CA ALA A 106 -8.39 6.84 -15.57
C ALA A 106 -7.34 6.73 -16.69
N PRO A 107 -6.06 6.53 -16.34
CA PRO A 107 -5.03 6.19 -17.32
C PRO A 107 -5.46 4.99 -18.17
N SER A 108 -5.15 5.03 -19.46
CA SER A 108 -5.56 3.99 -20.41
C SER A 108 -4.72 2.71 -20.33
N THR A 109 -3.60 2.77 -19.60
CA THR A 109 -2.58 1.73 -19.48
C THR A 109 -2.71 0.87 -18.22
N LEU A 110 -3.78 1.03 -17.41
CA LEU A 110 -3.90 0.39 -16.09
C LEU A 110 -3.82 -1.15 -16.11
N ASP A 111 -4.16 -1.79 -17.23
CA ASP A 111 -4.10 -3.25 -17.45
C ASP A 111 -2.79 -3.73 -18.11
N GLU A 112 -1.90 -2.83 -18.51
CA GLU A 112 -0.61 -3.15 -19.13
C GLU A 112 0.53 -3.11 -18.09
N VAL A 113 1.07 -4.28 -17.74
CA VAL A 113 2.17 -4.38 -16.76
C VAL A 113 3.41 -3.62 -17.27
N GLY A 114 3.92 -2.71 -16.44
CA GLY A 114 5.15 -1.97 -16.72
C GLY A 114 5.01 -0.78 -17.67
N VAL A 115 3.78 -0.43 -18.08
CA VAL A 115 3.48 0.70 -18.97
C VAL A 115 2.73 1.79 -18.18
N PHE A 116 3.25 3.01 -18.17
CA PHE A 116 2.70 4.13 -17.41
C PHE A 116 2.50 5.36 -18.30
N GLU A 117 1.43 6.12 -18.06
CA GLU A 117 1.23 7.43 -18.71
C GLU A 117 2.13 8.48 -18.06
N ASN A 118 2.22 8.48 -16.72
CA ASN A 118 3.18 9.28 -15.97
C ASN A 118 4.62 8.80 -16.24
N GLN A 119 5.43 9.67 -16.85
CA GLN A 119 6.81 9.37 -17.21
C GLN A 119 7.74 9.21 -16.01
N GLU A 120 7.48 9.88 -14.90
CA GLU A 120 8.27 9.73 -13.66
C GLU A 120 8.09 8.32 -13.09
N LEU A 121 6.84 7.82 -13.07
CA LEU A 121 6.53 6.46 -12.65
C LEU A 121 7.06 5.42 -13.64
N GLN A 122 7.03 5.71 -14.95
CA GLN A 122 7.66 4.85 -15.97
C GLN A 122 9.17 4.69 -15.72
N GLU A 123 9.88 5.79 -15.45
CA GLU A 123 11.30 5.77 -15.14
C GLU A 123 11.59 5.05 -13.82
N LEU A 124 10.75 5.27 -12.81
CA LEU A 124 10.87 4.62 -11.51
C LEU A 124 10.67 3.11 -11.61
N TYR A 125 9.66 2.64 -12.35
CA TYR A 125 9.45 1.21 -12.64
C TYR A 125 10.70 0.57 -13.28
N ASN A 126 11.24 1.19 -14.32
CA ASN A 126 12.45 0.70 -15.01
C ASN A 126 13.66 0.63 -14.07
N LYS A 127 13.80 1.63 -13.19
CA LYS A 127 14.86 1.66 -12.18
C LYS A 127 14.69 0.54 -11.16
N LEU A 128 13.51 0.42 -10.53
CA LEU A 128 13.26 -0.54 -9.45
C LEU A 128 13.40 -1.99 -9.92
N THR A 129 12.86 -2.32 -11.09
CA THR A 129 12.98 -3.68 -11.66
C THR A 129 14.42 -4.05 -12.05
N SER A 130 15.27 -3.06 -12.36
CA SER A 130 16.69 -3.28 -12.66
C SER A 130 17.61 -3.30 -11.44
N MET A 131 17.13 -2.87 -10.27
CA MET A 131 17.93 -2.83 -9.03
C MET A 131 18.18 -4.21 -8.43
N ALA A 132 17.22 -5.13 -8.57
CA ALA A 132 17.32 -6.46 -7.97
C ALA A 132 18.19 -7.39 -8.83
N THR A 133 19.33 -7.82 -8.29
CA THR A 133 20.18 -8.88 -8.89
C THR A 133 20.12 -10.21 -8.14
N ASN A 134 19.42 -10.23 -7.01
CA ASN A 134 19.17 -11.41 -6.18
C ASN A 134 17.91 -11.20 -5.31
N GLU A 135 17.47 -12.27 -4.65
CA GLU A 135 16.27 -12.27 -3.80
C GLU A 135 16.30 -11.24 -2.66
N VAL A 136 17.48 -10.94 -2.09
CA VAL A 136 17.61 -9.96 -1.00
C VAL A 136 17.38 -8.55 -1.55
N GLU A 137 18.05 -8.20 -2.64
CA GLU A 137 17.85 -6.90 -3.30
C GLU A 137 16.42 -6.73 -3.80
N ALA A 138 15.75 -7.80 -4.24
CA ALA A 138 14.34 -7.77 -4.59
C ALA A 138 13.45 -7.39 -3.39
N LEU A 139 13.71 -7.97 -2.21
CA LEU A 139 12.99 -7.64 -0.98
C LEU A 139 13.29 -6.21 -0.50
N GLU A 140 14.52 -5.72 -0.71
CA GLU A 140 14.89 -4.32 -0.44
C GLU A 140 14.17 -3.35 -1.38
N VAL A 141 14.01 -3.70 -2.66
CA VAL A 141 13.18 -2.96 -3.62
C VAL A 141 11.72 -2.94 -3.15
N GLY A 142 11.21 -4.07 -2.65
CA GLY A 142 9.90 -4.16 -2.03
C GLY A 142 9.71 -3.12 -0.93
N ALA A 143 10.58 -3.14 0.09
CA ALA A 143 10.51 -2.18 1.19
C ALA A 143 10.72 -0.72 0.74
N LEU A 144 11.58 -0.47 -0.25
CA LEU A 144 11.80 0.88 -0.79
C LEU A 144 10.53 1.46 -1.45
N ILE A 145 9.77 0.64 -2.16
CA ILE A 145 8.48 1.06 -2.74
C ILE A 145 7.53 1.49 -1.62
N GLU A 146 7.39 0.68 -0.56
CA GLU A 146 6.47 0.99 0.53
C GLU A 146 6.87 2.25 1.31
N GLU A 147 8.17 2.51 1.49
CA GLU A 147 8.61 3.78 2.06
C GLU A 147 8.29 4.98 1.16
N THR A 148 8.36 4.79 -0.16
CA THR A 148 8.03 5.84 -1.14
C THR A 148 6.55 6.14 -1.11
N ASP A 149 5.71 5.11 -1.16
CA ASP A 149 4.25 5.22 -1.14
C ASP A 149 3.74 5.87 0.17
N ILE A 150 4.28 5.45 1.33
CA ILE A 150 3.97 6.09 2.62
C ILE A 150 4.31 7.58 2.58
N LYS A 151 5.47 7.95 2.06
CA LYS A 151 5.88 9.34 1.99
C LYS A 151 4.97 10.16 1.07
N ASP A 152 4.65 9.63 -0.10
CA ASP A 152 3.85 10.34 -1.08
C ASP A 152 2.39 10.48 -0.60
N LEU A 153 1.83 9.45 0.05
CA LEU A 153 0.55 9.54 0.76
C LEU A 153 0.56 10.58 1.89
N GLU A 154 1.63 10.66 2.70
CA GLU A 154 1.77 11.71 3.72
C GLU A 154 1.75 13.10 3.09
N GLU A 155 2.44 13.29 1.96
CA GLU A 155 2.45 14.55 1.23
C GLU A 155 1.08 14.89 0.64
N TRP A 156 0.39 13.93 0.01
CA TRP A 156 -0.94 14.14 -0.56
C TRP A 156 -2.00 14.43 0.49
N LEU A 157 -1.95 13.75 1.65
CA LEU A 157 -2.88 13.99 2.76
C LEU A 157 -2.77 15.42 3.33
N THR A 158 -1.69 16.15 3.07
CA THR A 158 -1.61 17.60 3.41
C THR A 158 -2.30 18.53 2.42
N LYS A 159 -2.61 18.05 1.21
CA LYS A 159 -3.10 18.83 0.07
C LYS A 159 -4.59 18.61 -0.23
N VAL A 160 -5.20 17.57 0.35
CA VAL A 160 -6.60 17.19 0.12
C VAL A 160 -7.46 17.46 1.35
N ASP A 161 -8.73 17.86 1.14
CA ASP A 161 -9.70 18.03 2.22
C ASP A 161 -10.98 17.20 2.02
N ASN A 162 -11.15 16.62 0.83
CA ASN A 162 -12.21 15.69 0.52
C ASN A 162 -12.13 14.42 1.37
N GLN A 163 -13.16 14.20 2.18
CA GLN A 163 -13.22 13.11 3.14
C GLN A 163 -13.22 11.72 2.51
N ASP A 164 -13.71 11.57 1.28
CA ASP A 164 -13.65 10.28 0.59
C ASP A 164 -12.22 9.94 0.16
N ILE A 165 -11.48 10.95 -0.32
CA ILE A 165 -10.06 10.79 -0.71
C ILE A 165 -9.22 10.47 0.52
N ILE A 166 -9.37 11.28 1.60
CA ILE A 166 -8.68 11.06 2.86
C ILE A 166 -8.93 9.64 3.38
N GLN A 167 -10.18 9.18 3.37
CA GLN A 167 -10.51 7.85 3.86
C GLN A 167 -9.83 6.73 3.05
N VAL A 168 -9.71 6.87 1.72
CA VAL A 168 -9.02 5.90 0.88
C VAL A 168 -7.51 5.98 1.12
N PHE A 169 -6.90 7.17 1.11
CA PHE A 169 -5.47 7.36 1.30
C PHE A 169 -4.98 6.87 2.68
N GLU A 170 -5.75 7.11 3.75
CA GLU A 170 -5.45 6.54 5.07
C GLU A 170 -5.56 5.00 5.09
N ASN A 171 -6.36 4.41 4.21
CA ASN A 171 -6.46 2.96 4.10
C ASN A 171 -5.27 2.37 3.33
N LEU A 172 -4.86 3.03 2.23
CA LEU A 172 -3.66 2.72 1.46
C LEU A 172 -2.43 2.79 2.38
N MET A 173 -2.26 3.90 3.11
CA MET A 173 -1.17 4.11 4.08
C MET A 173 -0.98 2.93 5.04
N ARG A 174 -2.08 2.45 5.65
CA ARG A 174 -2.04 1.30 6.55
C ARG A 174 -1.70 0.00 5.82
N GLY A 175 -2.08 -0.13 4.56
CA GLY A 175 -1.66 -1.21 3.65
C GLY A 175 -0.15 -1.20 3.48
N SER A 176 0.40 -0.09 3.00
CA SER A 176 1.82 0.12 2.72
C SER A 176 2.70 -0.08 3.96
N GLU A 177 2.25 0.39 5.13
CA GLU A 177 2.91 0.08 6.41
C GLU A 177 2.96 -1.44 6.71
N ASN A 178 1.88 -2.18 6.40
CA ASN A 178 1.85 -3.63 6.60
C ASN A 178 2.76 -4.34 5.61
N HIS A 179 2.86 -3.85 4.38
CA HIS A 179 3.75 -4.39 3.37
C HIS A 179 5.21 -4.11 3.72
N LEU A 180 5.54 -2.91 4.19
CA LEU A 180 6.87 -2.56 4.69
C LEU A 180 7.29 -3.52 5.80
N ARG A 181 6.40 -3.74 6.79
CA ARG A 181 6.61 -4.75 7.84
C ARG A 181 6.85 -6.14 7.27
N ALA A 182 6.12 -6.54 6.23
CA ALA A 182 6.25 -7.86 5.61
C ALA A 182 7.57 -8.05 4.86
N PHE A 183 8.02 -7.03 4.11
CA PHE A 183 9.31 -7.04 3.40
C PHE A 183 10.47 -7.03 4.38
N VAL A 184 10.46 -6.15 5.37
CA VAL A 184 11.52 -6.08 6.40
C VAL A 184 11.61 -7.40 7.17
N ARG A 185 10.49 -7.99 7.57
CA ARG A 185 10.49 -9.32 8.22
C ARG A 185 11.09 -10.41 7.33
N ASN A 186 10.87 -10.35 6.02
CA ASN A 186 11.46 -11.32 5.08
C ASN A 186 12.97 -11.15 4.93
N LEU A 187 13.48 -9.92 5.01
CA LEU A 187 14.91 -9.60 5.07
C LEU A 187 15.51 -10.12 6.39
N GLU A 188 14.87 -9.86 7.52
CA GLU A 188 15.36 -10.28 8.84
C GLU A 188 15.47 -11.80 8.97
N ILE A 189 14.49 -12.56 8.46
CA ILE A 189 14.52 -14.03 8.46
C ILE A 189 15.72 -14.56 7.65
N ARG A 190 16.21 -13.78 6.67
CA ARG A 190 17.41 -14.07 5.88
C ARG A 190 18.70 -13.52 6.50
N GLY A 191 18.62 -12.95 7.70
CA GLY A 191 19.75 -12.37 8.42
C GLY A 191 20.19 -11.01 7.89
N VAL A 192 19.32 -10.31 7.17
CA VAL A 192 19.57 -8.98 6.61
C VAL A 192 18.79 -7.94 7.42
N SER A 193 19.49 -6.94 7.95
CA SER A 193 18.85 -5.76 8.55
C SER A 193 18.47 -4.78 7.44
N TYR A 194 17.26 -4.25 7.48
CA TYR A 194 16.84 -3.20 6.56
C TYR A 194 17.27 -1.83 7.08
N GLU A 195 17.75 -0.97 6.19
CA GLU A 195 18.11 0.42 6.47
C GLU A 195 17.16 1.33 5.67
N PRO A 196 16.41 2.23 6.32
CA PRO A 196 15.50 3.16 5.66
C PRO A 196 16.20 3.99 4.58
N GLN A 197 15.52 4.18 3.45
CA GLN A 197 16.06 4.90 2.30
C GLN A 197 15.31 6.19 1.99
N VAL A 198 14.02 6.26 2.36
CA VAL A 198 13.14 7.38 2.05
C VAL A 198 12.58 8.02 3.31
N LEU A 199 12.02 7.20 4.21
CA LEU A 199 11.55 7.65 5.51
C LEU A 199 12.73 7.79 6.48
N ASN A 200 12.54 8.57 7.54
CA ASN A 200 13.55 8.67 8.57
C ASN A 200 13.54 7.44 9.49
N GLU A 201 14.68 7.19 10.16
CA GLU A 201 14.87 5.99 10.99
C GLU A 201 13.84 5.86 12.12
N ASP A 202 13.47 6.96 12.78
CA ASP A 202 12.49 6.94 13.86
C ASP A 202 11.10 6.52 13.37
N GLN A 203 10.69 7.05 12.21
CA GLN A 203 9.40 6.72 11.57
C GLN A 203 9.34 5.25 11.15
N VAL A 204 10.38 4.73 10.49
CA VAL A 204 10.41 3.30 10.13
C VAL A 204 10.41 2.43 11.40
N ASN A 205 11.16 2.79 12.43
CA ASN A 205 11.15 2.05 13.70
C ASN A 205 9.76 2.07 14.37
N GLU A 206 9.03 3.17 14.29
CA GLU A 206 7.64 3.25 14.77
C GLU A 206 6.73 2.30 13.98
N ILE A 207 6.80 2.34 12.64
CA ILE A 207 6.01 1.46 11.76
C ILE A 207 6.32 -0.01 12.07
N LEU A 208 7.60 -0.38 12.20
CA LEU A 208 8.04 -1.76 12.45
C LEU A 208 7.71 -2.28 13.86
N SER A 209 7.65 -1.38 14.85
CA SER A 209 7.36 -1.75 16.24
C SER A 209 5.86 -1.77 16.57
N SER A 210 5.03 -1.10 15.79
CA SER A 210 3.58 -1.16 15.92
C SER A 210 3.06 -2.56 15.52
N GLU A 211 2.27 -3.21 16.39
CA GLU A 211 1.57 -4.43 15.99
C GLU A 211 0.58 -4.05 14.88
N GLY A 212 0.74 -4.65 13.69
CA GLY A 212 -0.19 -4.45 12.59
C GLY A 212 -1.62 -4.65 13.10
N HIS A 213 -2.49 -3.65 12.89
CA HIS A 213 -3.88 -3.63 13.35
C HIS A 213 -4.74 -4.67 12.60
N GLY A 214 -4.37 -5.94 12.69
CA GLY A 214 -5.25 -7.05 12.40
C GLY A 214 -6.37 -7.02 13.43
N HIS A 215 -7.61 -7.03 12.96
CA HIS A 215 -8.80 -7.27 13.78
C HIS A 215 -8.65 -8.60 14.53
N GLY A 216 -8.04 -8.53 15.72
CA GLY A 216 -7.88 -9.64 16.64
C GLY A 216 -9.16 -9.85 17.41
N HIS A 217 -9.82 -10.97 17.14
CA HIS A 217 -10.92 -11.54 17.91
C HIS A 217 -10.77 -11.32 19.43
N GLY A 218 -11.88 -10.93 20.05
CA GLY A 218 -12.00 -10.51 21.43
C GLY A 218 -11.24 -11.39 22.44
N LYS A 219 -10.49 -10.71 23.30
CA LYS A 219 -9.94 -11.27 24.54
C LYS A 219 -11.07 -11.90 25.36
N MET A 220 -11.05 -13.23 25.43
CA MET A 220 -11.87 -14.02 26.32
C MET A 220 -11.55 -13.62 27.77
N PHE A 221 -12.47 -12.93 28.43
CA PHE A 221 -12.38 -12.62 29.85
C PHE A 221 -12.41 -13.94 30.65
N GLY A 222 -11.25 -14.32 31.20
CA GLY A 222 -11.15 -15.38 32.20
C GLY A 222 -11.70 -14.91 33.54
N MET A 223 -12.98 -15.19 33.82
CA MET A 223 -13.57 -15.00 35.14
C MET A 223 -13.14 -16.14 36.09
N LYS A 224 -12.32 -15.79 37.08
CA LYS A 224 -11.93 -16.64 38.21
C LYS A 224 -13.11 -16.85 39.18
N ARG A 225 -13.25 -18.11 39.61
CA ARG A 225 -13.59 -18.60 40.96
C ARG A 225 -14.95 -18.22 41.60
N GLY A 226 -15.81 -19.23 41.71
CA GLY A 226 -16.77 -19.39 42.81
C GLY A 226 -16.47 -20.68 43.58
N ARG A 227 -15.97 -20.54 44.82
CA ARG A 227 -15.65 -21.62 45.77
C ARG A 227 -16.87 -21.81 46.67
N GLY A 228 -17.59 -22.93 46.55
CA GLY A 228 -18.66 -23.32 47.49
C GLY A 228 -18.13 -24.32 48.54
N PRO A 229 -18.42 -24.15 49.84
CA PRO A 229 -18.10 -25.14 50.86
C PRO A 229 -19.33 -25.97 51.27
N GLY A 230 -19.09 -27.21 51.73
CA GLY A 230 -20.03 -28.00 52.55
C GLY A 230 -20.28 -29.41 51.99
N MET A 231 -19.47 -30.42 52.33
CA MET A 231 -19.63 -31.37 53.45
C MET A 231 -20.92 -32.22 53.43
N GLY A 232 -20.75 -33.54 53.40
CA GLY A 232 -21.77 -34.52 53.84
C GLY A 232 -21.66 -35.88 53.16
N ARG A 233 -21.01 -36.85 53.81
CA ARG A 233 -20.93 -38.26 53.40
C ARG A 233 -22.15 -39.07 53.90
N SER A 234 -22.70 -39.92 53.01
CA SER A 234 -23.28 -41.30 53.20
C SER A 234 -24.47 -41.52 54.18
N PRO A 235 -25.17 -42.69 54.21
CA PRO A 235 -25.00 -43.93 53.43
C PRO A 235 -26.29 -44.60 52.87
N PHE A 236 -26.09 -45.60 52.00
CA PHE A 236 -26.89 -46.81 51.73
C PHE A 236 -28.37 -46.84 52.13
N HIS A 237 -29.27 -46.98 51.15
CA HIS A 237 -30.14 -48.15 50.88
C HIS A 237 -30.63 -48.10 49.43
#